data_AF-A0AAW2S5A1-F1
#
_entry.id   AF-A0AAW2S5A1-F1
#
_cell.length_a   1.000
_cell.length_b   1.000
_cell.length_c   1.000
_cell.angle_alpha   90.00
_cell.angle_beta   90.00
_cell.angle_gamma   90.00
#
_symmetry.space_group_name_H-M   'P 1'
#
loop_
_entity.id
_entity.type
_entity.pdbx_description
1 polymer ?
#
loop_
_entity_poly.entity_id
_entity_poly.type
_entity_poly.pdbx_seq_one_letter_code
_entity_poly.pdbx_strand_id
1 'polypeptide(L)'
;MFLSAISSSLMPQFSSHLSSAVLGVSNILHLQQFHAQLIQHALHRHDYWVARLIAFCTRFHAPSDYTCRIFDSTHQPGVMVFTNMLRYYSKCGGNSEILTLFEEMQRCGLKPDDCVYPVVIKAAGRVGFCSIRNLLRWDLIAGSIYAMR
;
A
#
# COMPACT_ATOMS: atom_id res chain seq x y z
N MET A 1 -17.54 0.78 -11.42
CA MET A 1 -18.72 0.64 -10.54
C MET A 1 -18.39 -0.12 -9.24
N PHE A 2 -17.21 0.11 -8.63
CA PHE A 2 -16.75 -0.60 -7.42
C PHE A 2 -16.25 0.35 -6.30
N LEU A 3 -16.66 1.62 -6.31
CA LEU A 3 -16.33 2.58 -5.23
C LEU A 3 -17.50 2.89 -4.29
N SER A 4 -18.66 2.26 -4.43
CA SER A 4 -19.80 2.48 -3.54
C SER A 4 -20.04 1.37 -2.50
N ALA A 5 -19.33 0.25 -2.53
CA ALA A 5 -19.69 -0.92 -1.72
C ALA A 5 -18.89 -1.13 -0.43
N ILE A 6 -17.84 -0.33 -0.16
CA ILE A 6 -17.08 -0.42 1.11
C ILE A 6 -17.52 0.65 2.13
N SER A 7 -18.47 1.53 1.75
CA SER A 7 -18.73 2.75 2.51
C SER A 7 -19.74 2.67 3.66
N SER A 8 -20.48 1.57 3.92
CA SER A 8 -21.67 1.72 4.78
C SER A 8 -21.96 0.67 5.85
N SER A 9 -21.27 -0.48 5.92
CA SER A 9 -21.74 -1.55 6.84
C SER A 9 -20.81 -1.94 7.98
N LEU A 10 -19.56 -1.46 8.08
CA LEU A 10 -18.67 -1.88 9.18
C LEU A 10 -18.16 -0.79 10.13
N MET A 11 -18.35 0.51 9.91
CA MET A 11 -17.86 1.51 10.89
C MET A 11 -18.81 2.70 11.13
N PRO A 12 -20.03 2.52 11.71
CA PRO A 12 -20.95 3.64 11.90
C PRO A 12 -20.81 4.42 13.22
N GLN A 13 -19.86 4.14 14.12
CA GLN A 13 -19.92 4.70 15.49
C GLN A 13 -18.78 5.65 15.92
N PHE A 14 -17.72 5.86 15.14
CA PHE A 14 -16.55 6.68 15.54
C PHE A 14 -16.17 7.80 14.55
N SER A 15 -17.05 8.11 13.60
CA SER A 15 -16.70 8.73 12.31
C SER A 15 -16.35 10.22 12.36
N SER A 16 -16.93 11.04 13.25
CA SER A 16 -16.74 12.50 13.18
C SER A 16 -15.32 12.96 13.56
N HIS A 17 -14.84 12.58 14.75
CA HIS A 17 -13.54 13.05 15.26
C HIS A 17 -12.35 12.56 14.41
N LEU A 18 -12.35 11.29 14.02
CA LEU A 18 -11.30 10.75 13.15
C LEU A 18 -11.38 11.31 11.73
N SER A 19 -12.58 11.58 11.21
CA SER A 19 -12.72 12.21 9.89
C SER A 19 -12.13 13.63 9.89
N SER A 20 -12.35 14.42 10.94
CA SER A 20 -11.71 15.74 11.07
C SER A 20 -10.20 15.64 11.26
N ALA A 21 -9.73 14.65 12.02
CA ALA A 21 -8.30 14.44 12.24
C ALA A 21 -7.57 14.05 10.94
N VAL A 22 -8.18 13.22 10.09
CA VAL A 22 -7.66 12.87 8.75
C VAL A 22 -7.49 14.10 7.87
N LEU A 23 -8.44 15.05 7.91
CA LEU A 23 -8.36 16.28 7.13
C LEU A 23 -7.28 17.24 7.65
N GLY A 24 -6.95 17.17 8.95
CA GLY A 24 -5.92 17.98 9.60
C GLY A 24 -4.48 17.53 9.36
N VAL A 25 -4.25 16.37 8.72
CA VAL A 25 -2.89 15.86 8.47
C VAL A 25 -2.23 16.65 7.33
N SER A 26 -1.33 17.58 7.70
CA SER A 26 -0.64 18.47 6.75
C SER A 26 0.89 18.31 6.74
N ASN A 27 1.45 17.62 7.72
CA ASN A 27 2.89 17.40 7.87
C ASN A 27 3.16 16.09 8.65
N ILE A 28 4.43 15.72 8.79
CA ILE A 28 4.83 14.47 9.45
C ILE A 28 4.51 14.44 10.95
N LEU A 29 4.50 15.59 11.63
CA LEU A 29 4.14 15.67 13.05
C LEU A 29 2.65 15.37 13.24
N HIS A 30 1.79 15.96 12.40
CA HIS A 30 0.36 15.67 12.43
C HIS A 30 0.07 14.21 12.05
N LEU A 31 0.86 13.63 11.13
CA LEU A 31 0.77 12.21 10.80
C LEU A 31 1.08 11.33 12.01
N GLN A 32 2.14 11.63 12.75
CA GLN A 32 2.50 10.90 13.96
C GLN A 32 1.45 11.03 15.06
N GLN A 33 0.89 12.22 15.24
CA GLN A 33 -0.22 12.46 16.17
C GLN A 33 -1.47 11.65 15.78
N PHE A 34 -1.82 11.68 14.49
CA PHE A 34 -2.94 10.89 13.97
C PHE A 34 -2.71 9.38 14.13
N HIS A 35 -1.50 8.89 13.86
CA HIS A 35 -1.15 7.49 14.11
C HIS A 35 -1.26 7.15 15.61
N ALA A 36 -0.81 8.01 16.51
CA ALA A 36 -0.96 7.81 17.95
C ALA A 36 -2.44 7.72 18.39
N GLN A 37 -3.31 8.56 17.82
CA GLN A 37 -4.76 8.47 18.05
C GLN A 37 -5.32 7.12 17.57
N LEU A 38 -4.92 6.64 16.39
CA LEU A 38 -5.32 5.33 15.89
C LEU A 38 -4.84 4.19 16.79
N ILE A 39 -3.67 4.31 17.42
CA ILE A 39 -3.18 3.34 18.39
C ILE A 39 -4.05 3.35 19.65
N GLN A 40 -4.35 4.53 20.21
CA GLN A 40 -5.21 4.67 21.39
C GLN A 40 -6.60 4.04 21.19
N HIS A 41 -7.14 4.13 19.97
CA HIS A 41 -8.44 3.53 19.64
C HIS A 41 -8.35 2.09 19.11
N ALA A 42 -7.17 1.45 19.16
CA ALA A 42 -6.91 0.11 18.63
C ALA A 42 -7.21 -0.06 17.13
N LEU A 43 -7.23 1.05 16.37
CA LEU A 43 -7.54 1.09 14.94
C LEU A 43 -6.31 0.90 14.04
N HIS A 44 -5.11 1.02 14.59
CA HIS A 44 -3.83 0.99 13.88
C HIS A 44 -3.56 -0.31 13.10
N ARG A 45 -4.24 -1.42 13.41
CA ARG A 45 -4.06 -2.72 12.73
C ARG A 45 -5.09 -2.98 11.62
N HIS A 46 -6.10 -2.13 11.47
CA HIS A 46 -7.09 -2.30 10.42
C HIS A 46 -6.51 -1.82 9.09
N ASP A 47 -6.58 -2.68 8.08
CA ASP A 47 -6.06 -2.43 6.73
C ASP A 47 -6.44 -1.07 6.15
N TYR A 48 -7.67 -0.60 6.39
CA TYR A 48 -8.11 0.72 5.94
C TYR A 48 -7.24 1.85 6.49
N TRP A 49 -6.97 1.82 7.80
CA TRP A 49 -6.19 2.85 8.48
C TRP A 49 -4.71 2.70 8.17
N VAL A 50 -4.20 1.48 8.12
CA VAL A 50 -2.82 1.18 7.69
C VAL A 50 -2.56 1.71 6.28
N ALA A 51 -3.41 1.36 5.32
CA ALA A 51 -3.29 1.84 3.94
C ALA A 51 -3.32 3.37 3.86
N ARG A 52 -4.20 4.02 4.65
CA ARG A 52 -4.28 5.47 4.71
C ARG A 52 -3.04 6.11 5.33
N LEU A 53 -2.50 5.53 6.41
CA LEU A 53 -1.25 6.00 7.02
C LEU A 53 -0.08 5.90 6.03
N ILE A 54 0.06 4.78 5.30
CA ILE A 54 1.10 4.61 4.27
C ILE A 54 0.94 5.62 3.13
N ALA A 55 -0.31 5.93 2.74
CA ALA A 55 -0.57 6.97 1.74
C ALA A 55 -0.08 8.36 2.23
N PHE A 56 -0.30 8.69 3.50
CA PHE A 56 0.27 9.90 4.10
C PHE A 56 1.80 9.84 4.21
N CYS A 57 2.38 8.70 4.59
CA CYS A 57 3.84 8.50 4.57
C CYS A 57 4.44 8.80 3.20
N THR A 58 3.76 8.35 2.13
CA THR A 58 4.16 8.63 0.75
C THR A 58 4.09 10.12 0.43
N ARG A 59 3.00 10.80 0.83
CA ARG A 59 2.79 12.23 0.57
C ARG A 59 3.80 13.11 1.30
N PHE A 60 4.15 12.77 2.54
CA PHE A 60 5.01 13.58 3.40
C PHE A 60 6.46 13.06 3.45
N HIS A 61 6.82 12.12 2.58
CA HIS A 61 8.16 11.53 2.52
C HIS A 61 8.64 11.02 3.89
N ALA A 62 7.76 10.33 4.62
CA ALA A 62 8.11 9.77 5.92
C ALA A 62 9.26 8.76 5.81
N PRO A 63 10.08 8.58 6.86
CA PRO A 63 11.18 7.61 6.86
C PRO A 63 10.71 6.18 6.58
N SER A 64 11.57 5.39 5.93
CA SER A 64 11.24 3.99 5.58
C SER A 64 10.99 3.15 6.81
N ASP A 65 11.83 3.27 7.85
CA ASP A 65 11.67 2.52 9.10
C ASP A 65 10.27 2.70 9.72
N TYR A 66 9.82 3.95 9.82
CA TYR A 66 8.49 4.28 10.34
C TYR A 66 7.37 3.68 9.48
N THR A 67 7.51 3.74 8.15
CA THR A 67 6.49 3.25 7.22
C THR A 67 6.43 1.72 7.21
N CYS A 68 7.58 1.03 7.31
CA CYS A 68 7.64 -0.43 7.45
C CYS A 68 6.94 -0.87 8.74
N ARG A 69 7.18 -0.19 9.86
CA ARG A 69 6.50 -0.51 11.13
C ARG A 69 4.97 -0.34 11.06
N ILE A 70 4.48 0.59 10.25
CA ILE A 70 3.04 0.73 10.00
C ILE A 70 2.54 -0.46 9.18
N PHE A 71 3.27 -0.85 8.12
CA PHE A 71 2.93 -2.01 7.30
C PHE A 71 2.91 -3.30 8.15
N ASP A 72 3.93 -3.53 8.97
CA ASP A 72 4.07 -4.72 9.82
C ASP A 72 3.05 -4.78 10.96
N SER A 73 2.29 -3.70 11.19
CA SER A 73 1.26 -3.67 12.23
C SER A 73 -0.01 -4.47 11.87
N THR A 74 -0.23 -4.74 10.57
CA THR A 74 -1.29 -5.66 10.12
C THR A 74 -0.73 -7.05 9.89
N HIS A 75 -1.44 -8.08 10.35
CA HIS A 75 -1.00 -9.47 10.23
C HIS A 75 -1.34 -10.07 8.86
N GLN A 76 -2.36 -9.55 8.18
CA GLN A 76 -2.84 -10.05 6.90
C GLN A 76 -3.17 -8.85 5.99
N PRO A 77 -2.15 -8.15 5.47
CA PRO A 77 -2.35 -6.96 4.66
C PRO A 77 -3.15 -7.30 3.39
N GLY A 78 -4.26 -6.59 3.17
CA GLY A 78 -5.03 -6.68 1.94
C GLY A 78 -4.38 -5.97 0.75
N VAL A 79 -5.01 -6.10 -0.42
CA VAL A 79 -4.56 -5.52 -1.70
C VAL A 79 -4.25 -4.02 -1.60
N MET A 80 -5.09 -3.28 -0.87
CA MET A 80 -4.93 -1.83 -0.72
C MET A 80 -3.68 -1.46 0.09
N VAL A 81 -3.33 -2.24 1.12
CA VAL A 81 -2.14 -2.00 1.96
C VAL A 81 -0.88 -2.24 1.12
N PHE A 82 -0.80 -3.38 0.43
CA PHE A 82 0.29 -3.69 -0.50
C PHE A 82 0.44 -2.62 -1.59
N THR A 83 -0.67 -2.21 -2.21
CA THR A 83 -0.66 -1.21 -3.29
C THR A 83 -0.11 0.14 -2.81
N ASN A 84 -0.48 0.60 -1.60
CA ASN A 84 0.06 1.83 -1.05
C ASN A 84 1.54 1.70 -0.68
N MET A 85 1.97 0.55 -0.16
CA MET A 85 3.38 0.32 0.17
C MET A 85 4.27 0.24 -1.09
N LEU A 86 3.77 -0.36 -2.18
CA LEU A 86 4.45 -0.34 -3.49
C LEU A 86 4.58 1.09 -4.03
N ARG A 87 3.55 1.93 -3.89
CA ARG A 87 3.61 3.35 -4.26
C ARG A 87 4.63 4.12 -3.41
N TYR A 88 4.68 3.83 -2.12
CA TYR A 88 5.67 4.40 -1.20
C TYR A 88 7.09 4.11 -1.69
N TYR A 89 7.45 2.83 -1.88
CA TYR A 89 8.78 2.47 -2.39
C TYR A 89 9.08 3.03 -3.77
N SER A 90 8.06 3.15 -4.64
CA SER A 90 8.23 3.78 -5.97
C SER A 90 8.68 5.24 -5.86
N LYS A 91 8.20 5.97 -4.86
CA LYS A 91 8.61 7.35 -4.57
C LYS A 91 9.97 7.44 -3.88
N CYS A 92 10.29 6.48 -3.01
CA CYS A 92 11.57 6.43 -2.31
C CYS A 92 12.72 5.84 -3.16
N GLY A 93 12.41 5.22 -4.30
CA GLY A 93 13.41 4.59 -5.17
C GLY A 93 13.79 3.16 -4.78
N GLY A 94 13.04 2.52 -3.88
CA GLY A 94 13.26 1.14 -3.42
C GLY A 94 12.84 0.10 -4.46
N ASN A 95 13.61 -0.04 -5.54
CA ASN A 95 13.23 -0.92 -6.65
C ASN A 95 13.30 -2.41 -6.27
N SER A 96 14.25 -2.81 -5.42
CA SER A 96 14.37 -4.20 -4.96
C SER A 96 13.21 -4.57 -4.03
N GLU A 97 12.86 -3.66 -3.14
CA GLU A 97 11.76 -3.80 -2.18
C GLU A 97 10.41 -3.93 -2.90
N ILE A 98 10.20 -3.20 -4.00
CA ILE A 98 9.01 -3.35 -4.84
C ILE A 98 8.86 -4.78 -5.36
N LEU A 99 9.96 -5.39 -5.81
CA LEU A 99 9.92 -6.76 -6.36
C LEU A 99 9.62 -7.77 -5.25
N THR A 100 10.33 -7.68 -4.13
CA THR A 100 10.09 -8.56 -2.97
C THR A 100 8.66 -8.46 -2.47
N LEU A 101 8.14 -7.23 -2.35
CA LEU A 101 6.79 -6.98 -1.86
C LEU A 101 5.71 -7.45 -2.85
N PHE A 102 5.97 -7.36 -4.15
CA PHE A 102 5.08 -7.91 -5.17
C PHE A 102 5.03 -9.43 -5.13
N GLU A 103 6.18 -10.10 -4.94
CA GLU A 103 6.22 -11.54 -4.75
C GLU A 103 5.43 -11.96 -3.50
N GLU A 104 5.63 -11.25 -2.38
CA GLU A 104 4.88 -11.50 -1.14
C GLU A 104 3.37 -11.37 -1.35
N MET A 105 2.92 -10.31 -2.02
CA MET A 105 1.51 -10.12 -2.36
C MET A 105 0.94 -11.30 -3.16
N GLN A 106 1.69 -11.81 -4.13
CA GLN A 106 1.29 -12.99 -4.91
C GLN A 106 1.27 -14.27 -4.08
N ARG A 107 2.24 -14.46 -3.18
CA ARG A 107 2.30 -15.61 -2.26
C ARG A 107 1.14 -15.62 -1.27
N CYS A 108 0.64 -14.44 -0.89
CA CYS A 108 -0.60 -14.30 -0.11
C CYS A 108 -1.87 -14.61 -0.93
N GLY A 109 -1.77 -14.96 -2.22
CA GLY A 109 -2.90 -15.24 -3.09
C GLY A 109 -3.70 -13.99 -3.48
N LEU A 110 -3.15 -12.80 -3.26
CA LEU A 110 -3.80 -11.54 -3.57
C LEU A 110 -3.58 -11.19 -5.04
N LYS A 111 -4.65 -10.86 -5.74
CA LYS A 111 -4.57 -10.36 -7.11
C LYS A 111 -4.14 -8.89 -7.09
N PRO A 112 -3.01 -8.53 -7.74
CA PRO A 112 -2.61 -7.13 -7.88
C PRO A 112 -3.62 -6.33 -8.72
N ASP A 113 -3.85 -5.08 -8.32
CA ASP A 113 -4.59 -4.13 -9.14
C ASP A 113 -3.79 -3.74 -10.38
N ASP A 114 -4.46 -3.33 -11.45
CA ASP A 114 -3.81 -2.94 -12.71
C ASP A 114 -2.77 -1.82 -12.52
N CYS A 115 -2.96 -0.97 -11.50
CA CYS A 115 -2.03 0.11 -11.16
C CYS A 115 -0.70 -0.36 -10.56
N VAL A 116 -0.60 -1.61 -10.11
CA VAL A 116 0.62 -2.20 -9.53
C VAL A 116 1.61 -2.59 -10.63
N TYR A 117 1.14 -3.15 -11.73
CA TYR A 117 2.02 -3.68 -12.79
C TYR A 117 3.00 -2.65 -13.37
N PRO A 118 2.61 -1.40 -13.70
CA PRO A 118 3.55 -0.40 -14.19
C PRO A 118 4.67 -0.07 -13.18
N VAL A 119 4.35 -0.08 -11.88
CA VAL A 119 5.33 0.18 -10.80
C VAL A 119 6.36 -0.95 -10.75
N VAL A 120 5.89 -2.20 -10.81
CA VAL A 120 6.73 -3.40 -10.75
C VAL A 120 7.61 -3.52 -12.00
N ILE A 121 7.05 -3.31 -13.20
CA ILE A 121 7.81 -3.36 -14.46
C ILE A 121 8.92 -2.31 -14.46
N LYS A 122 8.63 -1.09 -14.00
CA LYS A 122 9.63 -0.02 -13.90
C LYS A 122 10.74 -0.37 -12.90
N ALA A 123 10.39 -0.94 -11.75
CA ALA A 123 11.36 -1.39 -10.76
C ALA A 123 12.25 -2.53 -11.29
N ALA A 124 11.64 -3.51 -11.96
CA ALA A 124 12.34 -4.62 -12.60
C ALA A 124 13.36 -4.16 -13.64
N GLY A 125 13.00 -3.20 -14.48
CA GLY A 125 13.92 -2.60 -15.45
C GLY A 125 15.12 -1.89 -14.82
N ARG A 126 14.97 -1.39 -13.57
CA ARG A 126 16.04 -0.69 -12.83
C ARG A 126 16.96 -1.63 -12.06
N VAL A 127 16.44 -2.75 -11.55
CA VAL A 127 17.24 -3.77 -10.83
C VAL A 127 18.03 -4.66 -11.82
N GLY A 128 17.56 -4.77 -13.06
CA GLY A 128 18.21 -5.53 -14.12
C GLY A 128 17.58 -6.90 -14.36
N PHE A 129 17.81 -7.44 -15.56
CA PHE A 129 17.11 -8.61 -16.13
C PHE A 129 17.22 -9.93 -15.34
N CYS A 130 18.08 -10.03 -14.31
CA CYS A 130 18.28 -11.28 -13.59
C CYS A 130 17.14 -11.59 -12.60
N SER A 131 16.57 -10.58 -11.93
CA SER A 131 15.44 -10.78 -11.00
C SER A 131 14.10 -10.95 -11.72
N ILE A 132 14.04 -10.57 -13.00
CA ILE A 132 12.89 -10.66 -13.89
C ILE A 132 12.41 -12.10 -14.07
N ARG A 133 13.32 -13.06 -14.24
CA ARG A 133 12.99 -14.39 -14.79
C ARG A 133 12.29 -15.34 -13.79
N ASN A 134 12.50 -15.15 -12.49
CA ASN A 134 11.94 -16.03 -11.46
C ASN A 134 10.77 -15.40 -10.70
N LEU A 135 10.69 -14.07 -10.67
CA LEU A 135 9.76 -13.33 -9.81
C LEU A 135 8.44 -12.96 -10.53
N LEU A 136 8.49 -12.86 -11.84
CA LEU A 136 7.35 -12.58 -12.68
C LEU A 136 7.09 -13.87 -13.45
N ARG A 137 6.00 -14.58 -13.15
CA ARG A 137 5.35 -15.44 -14.14
C ARG A 137 4.95 -14.53 -15.31
N TRP A 138 5.91 -14.17 -16.17
CA TRP A 138 5.74 -13.22 -17.26
C TRP A 138 4.61 -13.65 -18.20
N ASP A 139 4.33 -14.94 -18.28
CA ASP A 139 3.22 -15.52 -19.02
C ASP A 139 1.85 -14.97 -18.59
N LEU A 140 1.66 -14.64 -17.31
CA LEU A 140 0.41 -14.07 -16.79
C LEU A 140 0.27 -12.56 -17.07
N ILE A 141 1.41 -11.85 -17.13
CA ILE A 141 1.45 -10.39 -17.31
C ILE A 141 1.45 -10.04 -18.80
N ALA A 142 2.12 -10.84 -19.62
CA ALA A 142 1.94 -10.85 -21.06
C ALA A 142 0.44 -11.01 -21.37
N GLY A 143 -0.23 -12.00 -20.80
CA GLY A 143 -1.66 -12.22 -21.00
C GLY A 143 -2.54 -10.99 -20.68
N SER A 144 -2.28 -10.25 -19.60
CA SER A 144 -3.06 -9.05 -19.25
C SER A 144 -2.70 -7.81 -20.10
N ILE A 145 -1.43 -7.65 -20.47
CA ILE A 145 -0.97 -6.59 -21.38
C ILE A 145 -1.51 -6.81 -22.80
N TYR A 146 -1.56 -8.06 -23.28
CA TYR A 146 -2.12 -8.41 -24.59
C TYR A 146 -3.66 -8.43 -24.59
N ALA A 147 -4.33 -8.61 -23.44
CA ALA A 147 -5.79 -8.56 -23.33
C ALA A 147 -6.38 -7.13 -23.22
N MET A 148 -5.56 -6.11 -23.00
CA MET A 148 -5.97 -4.69 -23.06
C MET A 148 -5.81 -4.06 -24.46
N ARG A 149 -5.55 -4.86 -25.49
CA ARG A 149 -5.41 -4.39 -26.87
C ARG A 149 -6.57 -4.85 -27.76
#